data_AF-A0A1Q7W130-F1
#
_entry.id   AF-A0A1Q7W130-F1
#
_cell.length_a   1.000
_cell.length_b   1.000
_cell.length_c   1.000
_cell.angle_alpha   90.00
_cell.angle_beta   90.00
_cell.angle_gamma   90.00
#
_symmetry.space_group_name_H-M   'P 1'
#
loop_
_entity.id
_entity.type
_entity.pdbx_description
1 polymer ?
#
loop_
_entity_poly.entity_id
_entity_poly.type
_entity_poly.pdbx_seq_one_letter_code
_entity_poly.pdbx_strand_id
1 'polypeptide(L)'
;MDGPAVPRAGGLAVTRRLVALLGGLAVGVLVGGWPGVAVGLGTELDLPYAADLLAAALRAGLPTERAVQVVAGHLGGPVGHRLGAVARSLGLGLTQADAWRPMYDLPAGARMSAAVARSADSGAALAGAFVRLADDLRTTRLAAVEAAGQRSGVLLVLPLGLCFLPAFVLAGIVPVIVAVLGDVLR
;
A
#
# COMPACT_ATOMS: atom_id res chain seq x y z
N MET A 1 -31.48 -60.35 26.22
CA MET A 1 -30.89 -59.24 26.97
C MET A 1 -29.56 -58.95 26.33
N ASP A 2 -29.51 -58.03 25.36
CA ASP A 2 -28.28 -57.36 24.92
C ASP A 2 -28.74 -56.05 24.28
N GLY A 3 -28.48 -54.93 24.97
CA GLY A 3 -28.97 -53.60 24.60
C GLY A 3 -28.21 -52.99 23.43
N PRO A 4 -28.79 -51.98 22.75
CA PRO A 4 -28.16 -51.35 21.59
C PRO A 4 -26.94 -50.52 22.00
N ALA A 5 -25.81 -50.75 21.33
CA ALA A 5 -24.58 -50.00 21.51
C ALA A 5 -24.78 -48.52 21.10
N VAL A 6 -24.73 -47.63 22.09
CA VAL A 6 -24.82 -46.17 21.94
C VAL A 6 -23.57 -45.66 21.20
N PRO A 7 -23.68 -44.92 20.08
CA PRO A 7 -22.53 -44.35 19.41
C PRO A 7 -21.88 -43.26 20.27
N ARG A 8 -20.57 -43.38 20.50
CA ARG A 8 -19.76 -42.53 21.39
C ARG A 8 -19.78 -41.06 20.92
N ALA A 9 -20.34 -40.18 21.76
CA ALA A 9 -20.51 -38.74 21.58
C ALA A 9 -19.21 -37.90 21.37
N GLY A 10 -18.03 -38.52 21.41
CA GLY A 10 -16.73 -37.82 21.36
C GLY A 10 -16.35 -37.28 19.98
N GLY A 11 -16.71 -37.96 18.89
CA GLY A 11 -16.28 -37.60 17.53
C GLY A 11 -16.91 -36.31 16.99
N LEU A 12 -18.16 -36.05 17.37
CA LEU A 12 -18.94 -34.87 16.93
C LEU A 12 -18.53 -33.59 17.67
N ALA A 13 -18.02 -33.72 18.91
CA ALA A 13 -17.58 -32.58 19.71
C ALA A 13 -16.25 -32.01 19.22
N VAL A 14 -15.33 -32.87 18.76
CA VAL A 14 -14.03 -32.46 18.19
C VAL A 14 -14.23 -31.74 16.86
N THR A 15 -15.06 -32.28 15.97
CA THR A 15 -15.38 -31.64 14.67
C THR A 15 -16.06 -30.29 14.87
N ARG A 16 -17.02 -30.18 15.79
CA ARG A 16 -17.72 -28.91 16.05
C ARG A 16 -16.79 -27.83 16.62
N ARG A 17 -15.81 -28.20 17.45
CA ARG A 17 -14.81 -27.28 18.02
C ARG A 17 -13.77 -26.82 16.98
N LEU A 18 -13.36 -27.72 16.09
CA LEU A 18 -12.38 -27.41 15.03
C LEU A 18 -12.97 -26.46 13.97
N VAL A 19 -14.23 -26.65 13.58
CA VAL A 19 -14.94 -25.77 12.64
C VAL A 19 -15.15 -24.36 13.24
N ALA A 20 -15.48 -24.27 14.53
CA ALA A 20 -15.68 -22.98 15.20
C ALA A 20 -14.37 -22.16 15.35
N LEU A 21 -13.24 -22.82 15.62
CA LEU A 21 -11.94 -22.15 15.73
C LEU A 21 -11.42 -21.64 14.37
N LEU A 22 -11.63 -22.40 13.30
CA LEU A 22 -11.23 -21.99 11.95
C LEU A 22 -12.10 -20.85 11.39
N GLY A 23 -13.39 -20.83 11.71
CA GLY A 23 -14.29 -19.72 11.34
C GLY A 23 -13.93 -18.39 12.02
N GLY A 24 -13.53 -18.41 13.29
CA GLY A 24 -13.17 -17.20 14.04
C GLY A 24 -11.88 -16.52 13.54
N LEU A 25 -10.90 -17.29 13.08
CA LEU A 25 -9.62 -16.77 12.60
C LEU A 25 -9.76 -16.08 11.23
N ALA A 26 -10.65 -16.58 10.37
CA ALA A 26 -10.96 -15.96 9.08
C ALA A 26 -11.66 -14.60 9.24
N VAL A 27 -12.57 -14.47 10.23
CA VAL A 27 -13.27 -13.20 10.50
C VAL A 27 -12.33 -12.17 11.14
N GLY A 28 -11.42 -12.59 12.02
CA GLY A 28 -10.44 -11.70 12.65
C GLY A 28 -9.49 -11.01 11.66
N VAL A 29 -9.08 -11.72 10.61
CA VAL A 29 -8.23 -11.18 9.54
C VAL A 29 -8.99 -10.23 8.60
N LEU A 30 -10.31 -10.43 8.43
CA LEU A 30 -11.14 -9.60 7.56
C LEU A 30 -11.60 -8.29 8.22
N VAL A 31 -11.83 -8.31 9.54
CA VAL A 31 -12.42 -7.19 10.30
C VAL A 31 -11.37 -6.30 10.99
N GLY A 32 -10.19 -6.84 11.35
CA GLY A 32 -9.09 -6.09 11.98
C GLY A 32 -8.26 -5.24 11.02
N GLY A 33 -8.87 -4.69 9.97
CA GLY A 33 -8.25 -4.01 8.83
C GLY A 33 -7.08 -3.10 9.19
N TRP A 34 -6.03 -3.15 8.37
CA TRP A 34 -4.71 -2.52 8.52
C TRP A 34 -4.74 -0.98 8.35
N PRO A 35 -4.99 -0.18 9.40
CA PRO A 35 -5.20 1.26 9.23
C PRO A 35 -3.87 1.98 9.01
N GLY A 36 -2.78 1.47 9.61
CA GLY A 36 -1.44 2.05 9.51
C GLY A 36 -0.78 1.88 8.14
N VAL A 37 -1.12 0.82 7.40
CA VAL A 37 -0.57 0.58 6.05
C VAL A 37 -1.28 1.44 5.01
N ALA A 38 -2.59 1.71 5.18
CA ALA A 38 -3.32 2.60 4.26
C ALA A 38 -2.79 4.06 4.28
N VAL A 39 -2.41 4.58 5.45
CA VAL A 39 -1.90 5.96 5.58
C VAL A 39 -0.47 6.09 5.03
N GLY A 40 0.39 5.09 5.23
CA GLY A 40 1.75 5.07 4.66
C GLY A 40 1.75 5.00 3.13
N LEU A 41 0.93 4.10 2.57
CA LEU A 41 0.78 3.92 1.13
C LEU A 41 0.30 5.19 0.41
N GLY A 42 -0.60 5.97 1.02
CA GLY A 42 -1.07 7.24 0.45
C GLY A 42 0.07 8.23 0.26
N THR A 43 0.92 8.43 1.27
CA THR A 43 2.06 9.35 1.17
C THR A 43 3.16 8.89 0.19
N GLU A 44 3.37 7.58 0.06
CA GLU A 44 4.31 7.01 -0.91
C GLU A 44 3.83 7.17 -2.36
N LEU A 45 2.52 7.17 -2.61
CA LEU A 45 1.93 7.36 -3.94
C LEU A 45 1.79 8.84 -4.32
N ASP A 46 1.42 9.68 -3.35
CA ASP A 46 1.17 11.11 -3.57
C ASP A 46 2.44 11.89 -3.93
N LEU A 47 3.58 11.53 -3.34
CA LEU A 47 4.84 12.23 -3.56
C LEU A 47 5.39 12.11 -5.00
N PRO A 48 5.49 10.91 -5.62
CA PRO A 48 5.85 10.81 -7.02
C PRO A 48 4.78 11.46 -7.93
N TYR A 49 3.51 11.50 -7.50
CA TYR A 49 2.46 12.17 -8.29
C TYR A 49 2.64 13.68 -8.24
N ALA A 50 3.00 14.22 -7.08
CA ALA A 50 3.37 15.62 -6.90
C ALA A 50 4.55 16.03 -7.77
N ALA A 51 5.59 15.21 -7.79
CA ALA A 51 6.78 15.45 -8.60
C ALA A 51 6.47 15.49 -10.10
N ASP A 52 5.64 14.58 -10.59
CA ASP A 52 5.21 14.55 -11.99
C ASP A 52 4.37 15.79 -12.35
N LEU A 53 3.44 16.19 -11.49
CA LEU A 53 2.63 17.39 -11.71
C LEU A 53 3.49 18.66 -11.68
N LEU A 54 4.44 18.76 -10.74
CA LEU A 54 5.37 19.88 -10.64
C LEU A 54 6.19 20.00 -11.91
N ALA A 55 6.74 18.90 -12.40
CA ALA A 55 7.50 18.92 -13.62
C ALA A 55 6.66 19.22 -14.87
N ALA A 56 5.43 18.69 -14.96
CA ALA A 56 4.52 19.01 -16.05
C ALA A 56 4.19 20.52 -16.06
N ALA A 57 3.91 21.09 -14.89
CA ALA A 57 3.67 22.52 -14.72
C ALA A 57 4.90 23.36 -15.12
N LEU A 58 6.10 22.98 -14.66
CA LEU A 58 7.33 23.68 -14.99
C LEU A 58 7.68 23.57 -16.48
N ARG A 59 7.43 22.42 -17.12
CA ARG A 59 7.57 22.25 -18.59
C ARG A 59 6.61 23.11 -19.38
N ALA A 60 5.40 23.32 -18.84
CA ALA A 60 4.44 24.25 -19.43
C ALA A 60 4.83 25.73 -19.25
N GLY A 61 5.96 26.02 -18.58
CA GLY A 61 6.48 27.37 -18.39
C GLY A 61 5.93 28.08 -17.16
N LEU A 62 5.24 27.38 -16.25
CA LEU A 62 4.80 27.99 -15.00
C LEU A 62 6.00 28.36 -14.12
N PRO A 63 5.99 29.55 -13.49
CA PRO A 63 6.99 29.89 -12.50
C PRO A 63 6.87 28.97 -11.28
N THR A 64 8.00 28.66 -10.64
CA THR A 64 8.08 27.60 -9.62
C THR A 64 7.11 27.77 -8.47
N GLU A 65 6.98 28.98 -7.93
CA GLU A 65 6.01 29.28 -6.87
C GLU A 65 4.58 28.92 -7.30
N ARG A 66 4.19 29.31 -8.51
CA ARG A 66 2.85 29.05 -9.07
C ARG A 66 2.64 27.57 -9.35
N ALA A 67 3.65 26.88 -9.87
CA ALA A 67 3.62 25.43 -10.07
C ALA A 67 3.39 24.70 -8.74
N VAL A 68 4.16 25.04 -7.70
CA VAL A 68 4.02 24.43 -6.37
C VAL A 68 2.64 24.74 -5.77
N GLN A 69 2.15 25.96 -5.92
CA GLN A 69 0.83 26.35 -5.42
C GLN A 69 -0.31 25.57 -6.09
N VAL A 70 -0.27 25.41 -7.42
CA VAL A 70 -1.28 24.66 -8.17
C VAL A 70 -1.26 23.18 -7.77
N VAL A 71 -0.09 22.59 -7.66
CA VAL A 71 0.07 21.17 -7.30
C VAL A 71 -0.36 20.92 -5.85
N ALA A 72 -0.03 21.82 -4.92
CA ALA A 72 -0.49 21.76 -3.54
C ALA A 72 -2.03 21.74 -3.44
N GLY A 73 -2.71 22.56 -4.25
CA GLY A 73 -4.17 22.61 -4.31
C GLY A 73 -4.83 21.33 -4.86
N HIS A 74 -4.11 20.55 -5.68
CA HIS A 74 -4.64 19.32 -6.29
C HIS A 74 -4.43 18.07 -5.42
N LEU A 75 -3.32 17.97 -4.68
CA LEU A 75 -2.97 16.76 -3.93
C LEU A 75 -3.72 16.62 -2.60
N GLY A 76 -4.04 17.74 -1.93
CA GLY A 76 -4.55 17.68 -0.56
C GLY A 76 -3.63 16.88 0.39
N GLY A 77 -4.17 16.45 1.53
CA GLY A 77 -3.45 15.58 2.46
C GLY A 77 -2.13 16.13 3.03
N PRO A 78 -1.28 15.26 3.61
CA PRO A 78 -0.02 15.66 4.24
C PRO A 78 1.00 16.23 3.26
N VAL A 79 0.97 15.80 1.99
CA VAL A 79 1.90 16.24 0.93
C VAL A 79 1.46 17.60 0.39
N GLY A 80 0.18 17.78 0.05
CA GLY A 80 -0.36 19.04 -0.43
C GLY A 80 -0.26 20.16 0.60
N HIS A 81 -0.50 19.88 1.89
CA HIS A 81 -0.35 20.89 2.94
C HIS A 81 1.10 21.40 3.06
N ARG A 82 2.10 20.52 2.94
CA ARG A 82 3.51 20.89 2.96
C ARG A 82 3.92 21.66 1.72
N LEU A 83 3.51 21.23 0.53
CA LEU A 83 3.74 21.99 -0.71
C LEU A 83 3.09 23.38 -0.65
N GLY A 84 1.92 23.50 -0.01
CA GLY A 84 1.31 24.80 0.26
C GLY A 84 2.18 25.68 1.16
N ALA A 85 2.85 25.10 2.16
CA ALA A 85 3.83 25.81 2.97
C ALA A 85 5.06 26.22 2.15
N VAL A 86 5.57 25.36 1.27
CA VAL A 86 6.66 25.68 0.34
C VAL A 86 6.29 26.86 -0.56
N ALA A 87 5.10 26.84 -1.18
CA ALA A 87 4.65 27.93 -2.05
C ALA A 87 4.61 29.28 -1.30
N ARG A 88 4.10 29.30 -0.06
CA ARG A 88 4.10 30.51 0.76
C ARG A 88 5.51 30.98 1.08
N SER A 89 6.41 30.07 1.44
CA SER A 89 7.81 30.40 1.73
C SER A 89 8.51 31.01 0.53
N LEU A 90 8.27 30.48 -0.68
CA LEU A 90 8.79 31.03 -1.92
C LEU A 90 8.24 32.44 -2.21
N GLY A 91 6.94 32.65 -1.98
CA GLY A 91 6.32 33.98 -2.12
C GLY A 91 6.84 35.02 -1.12
N LEU A 92 7.41 34.58 0.01
CA LEU A 92 8.11 35.43 0.98
C LEU A 92 9.57 35.72 0.59
N GLY A 93 10.05 35.19 -0.54
CA GLY A 93 11.43 35.40 -1.00
C GLY A 93 12.48 34.55 -0.30
N LEU A 94 12.07 33.48 0.42
CA LEU A 94 13.02 32.53 0.99
C LEU A 94 13.79 31.80 -0.10
N THR A 95 15.03 31.39 0.23
CA THR A 95 15.86 30.58 -0.65
C THR A 95 15.18 29.26 -0.97
N GLN A 96 15.59 28.60 -2.07
CA GLN A 96 15.02 27.29 -2.40
C GLN A 96 15.33 26.25 -1.33
N ALA A 97 16.50 26.30 -0.71
CA ALA A 97 16.86 25.39 0.36
C ALA A 97 15.95 25.56 1.59
N ASP A 98 15.65 26.80 1.96
CA ASP A 98 14.84 27.12 3.14
C ASP A 98 13.34 26.89 2.88
N ALA A 99 12.87 27.26 1.69
CA ALA A 99 11.46 27.16 1.36
C ALA A 99 10.95 25.71 1.34
N TRP A 100 11.83 24.76 0.99
CA TRP A 100 11.50 23.33 0.93
C TRP A 100 11.70 22.60 2.25
N ARG A 101 12.05 23.30 3.33
CA ARG A 101 12.18 22.69 4.67
C ARG A 101 11.02 21.80 5.09
N PRO A 102 9.75 22.19 4.90
CA PRO A 102 8.60 21.37 5.29
C PRO A 102 8.57 19.98 4.66
N MET A 103 9.27 19.77 3.54
CA MET A 103 9.32 18.49 2.82
C MET A 103 10.39 17.53 3.36
N TYR A 104 11.37 17.98 4.15
CA TYR A 104 12.39 17.10 4.75
C TYR A 104 11.81 16.14 5.79
N ASP A 105 10.74 16.54 6.47
CA ASP A 105 10.09 15.73 7.51
C ASP A 105 9.28 14.56 6.94
N LEU A 106 9.22 14.41 5.61
CA LEU A 106 8.58 13.29 4.93
C LEU A 106 9.62 12.19 4.65
N PRO A 107 9.41 10.95 5.12
CA PRO A 107 10.29 9.81 4.81
C PRO A 107 10.50 9.60 3.31
N ALA A 108 9.44 9.77 2.52
CA ALA A 108 9.51 9.69 1.05
C ALA A 108 10.11 10.95 0.40
N GLY A 109 10.13 12.08 1.11
CA GLY A 109 10.50 13.42 0.64
C GLY A 109 11.98 13.60 0.26
N ALA A 110 12.85 12.71 0.72
CA ALA A 110 14.30 12.84 0.62
C ALA A 110 14.84 13.00 -0.82
N ARG A 111 14.26 12.31 -1.81
CA ARG A 111 14.71 12.43 -3.21
C ARG A 111 14.36 13.78 -3.82
N MET A 112 13.16 14.28 -3.52
CA MET A 112 12.66 15.56 -3.99
C MET A 112 13.47 16.70 -3.37
N SER A 113 13.72 16.63 -2.07
CA SER A 113 14.49 17.64 -1.37
C SER A 113 15.96 17.65 -1.77
N ALA A 114 16.57 16.48 -2.02
CA ALA A 114 17.92 16.39 -2.59
C ALA A 114 18.02 16.97 -4.00
N ALA A 115 16.97 16.82 -4.83
CA ALA A 115 16.95 17.44 -6.16
C ALA A 115 16.86 18.96 -6.06
N VAL A 116 16.03 19.48 -5.14
CA VAL A 116 15.92 20.91 -4.88
C VAL A 116 17.24 21.48 -4.36
N ALA A 117 17.88 20.82 -3.37
CA ALA A 117 19.14 21.29 -2.80
C ALA A 117 20.29 21.36 -3.82
N ARG A 118 20.29 20.48 -4.84
CA ARG A 118 21.27 20.50 -5.94
C ARG A 118 20.96 21.55 -7.02
N SER A 119 19.75 22.06 -7.03
CA SER A 119 19.32 23.10 -7.95
C SER A 119 19.71 24.43 -7.33
N ALA A 120 20.83 25.01 -7.77
CA ALA A 120 21.29 26.31 -7.28
C ALA A 120 20.14 27.33 -7.20
N ASP A 121 20.23 28.30 -6.29
CA ASP A 121 19.21 29.29 -5.85
C ASP A 121 18.43 30.07 -6.96
N SER A 122 18.68 29.79 -8.22
CA SER A 122 17.89 30.27 -9.35
C SER A 122 16.68 29.37 -9.65
N GLY A 123 15.52 29.99 -9.87
CA GLY A 123 14.32 29.29 -10.32
C GLY A 123 14.47 28.55 -11.66
N ALA A 124 15.36 29.01 -12.54
CA ALA A 124 15.65 28.36 -13.82
C ALA A 124 16.41 27.03 -13.67
N ALA A 125 17.42 26.96 -12.79
CA ALA A 125 18.13 25.72 -12.49
C ALA A 125 17.19 24.67 -11.86
N LEU A 126 16.27 25.15 -11.01
CA LEU A 126 15.26 24.32 -10.36
C LEU A 126 14.22 23.78 -11.34
N ALA A 127 13.75 24.60 -12.28
CA ALA A 127 12.90 24.15 -13.37
C ALA A 127 13.58 23.01 -14.16
N GLY A 128 14.85 23.18 -14.52
CA GLY A 128 15.64 22.14 -15.19
C GLY A 128 15.83 20.87 -14.36
N ALA A 129 15.96 20.97 -13.03
CA ALA A 129 16.11 19.81 -12.16
C ALA A 129 14.80 19.03 -11.99
N PHE A 130 13.66 19.70 -11.83
CA PHE A 130 12.35 19.04 -11.79
C PHE A 130 11.99 18.40 -13.13
N VAL A 131 12.38 19.00 -14.25
CA VAL A 131 12.22 18.40 -15.58
C VAL A 131 12.94 17.05 -15.65
N ARG A 132 14.20 16.98 -15.20
CA ARG A 132 14.98 15.73 -15.17
C ARG A 132 14.40 14.72 -14.17
N LEU A 133 13.98 15.21 -13.00
CA LEU A 133 13.39 14.37 -11.97
C LEU A 133 12.07 13.75 -12.43
N ALA A 134 11.25 14.45 -13.22
CA ALA A 134 10.06 13.86 -13.83
C ALA A 134 10.37 12.78 -14.86
N ASP A 135 11.36 12.99 -15.72
CA ASP A 135 11.71 11.94 -16.69
C ASP A 135 12.16 10.68 -15.95
N ASP A 136 12.96 10.84 -14.89
CA ASP A 136 13.42 9.74 -14.03
C ASP A 136 12.28 9.06 -13.25
N LEU A 137 11.29 9.83 -12.78
CA LEU A 137 10.10 9.26 -12.14
C LEU A 137 9.17 8.57 -13.13
N ARG A 138 9.05 9.06 -14.37
CA ARG A 138 8.22 8.46 -15.41
C ARG A 138 8.79 7.10 -15.84
N THR A 139 10.10 7.00 -16.01
CA THR A 139 10.78 5.72 -16.29
C THR A 139 10.63 4.75 -15.11
N THR A 140 10.80 5.24 -13.88
CA THR A 140 10.63 4.43 -12.66
C THR A 140 9.19 3.94 -12.50
N ARG A 141 8.19 4.78 -12.81
CA ARG A 141 6.77 4.44 -12.75
C ARG A 141 6.38 3.37 -13.75
N LEU A 142 6.86 3.46 -14.99
CA LEU A 142 6.62 2.42 -16.00
C LEU A 142 7.17 1.07 -15.53
N ALA A 143 8.40 1.06 -15.00
CA ALA A 143 8.99 -0.16 -14.41
C ALA A 143 8.21 -0.66 -13.18
N ALA A 144 7.70 0.23 -12.33
CA ALA A 144 6.91 -0.13 -11.16
C ALA A 144 5.53 -0.69 -11.54
N VAL A 145 4.88 -0.15 -12.57
CA VAL A 145 3.60 -0.66 -13.10
C VAL A 145 3.79 -2.03 -13.71
N GLU A 146 4.87 -2.25 -14.46
CA GLU A 146 5.24 -3.57 -14.99
C GLU A 146 5.49 -4.58 -13.87
N ALA A 147 6.25 -4.19 -12.83
CA ALA A 147 6.48 -5.04 -11.66
C ALA A 147 5.21 -5.31 -10.84
N ALA A 148 4.32 -4.32 -10.71
CA ALA A 148 3.03 -4.48 -10.05
C ALA A 148 2.13 -5.48 -10.83
N GLY A 149 2.12 -5.38 -12.16
CA GLY A 149 1.42 -6.32 -13.05
C GLY A 149 1.84 -7.78 -12.82
N GLN A 150 3.14 -8.02 -12.61
CA GLN A 150 3.66 -9.36 -12.30
C GLN A 150 3.25 -9.84 -10.90
N ARG A 151 3.17 -8.94 -9.91
CA ARG A 151 2.78 -9.27 -8.53
C ARG A 151 1.28 -9.51 -8.36
N SER A 152 0.44 -8.94 -9.22
CA SER A 152 -1.02 -9.18 -9.21
C SER A 152 -1.37 -10.66 -9.33
N GLY A 153 -0.62 -11.43 -10.14
CA GLY A 153 -0.85 -12.87 -10.26
C GLY A 153 -0.71 -13.60 -8.92
N VAL A 154 0.30 -13.25 -8.12
CA VAL A 154 0.53 -13.86 -6.80
C VAL A 154 -0.49 -13.37 -5.78
N LEU A 155 -0.80 -12.08 -5.77
CA LEU A 155 -1.78 -11.48 -4.86
C LEU A 155 -3.22 -11.94 -5.12
N LEU A 156 -3.55 -12.39 -6.33
CA LEU A 156 -4.85 -13.00 -6.65
C LEU A 156 -4.92 -14.47 -6.26
N VAL A 157 -3.82 -15.22 -6.41
CA VAL A 157 -3.75 -16.64 -6.03
C VAL A 157 -3.70 -16.81 -4.51
N LEU A 158 -3.10 -15.89 -3.78
CA LEU A 158 -3.01 -15.95 -2.31
C LEU A 158 -4.38 -16.01 -1.61
N PRO A 159 -5.35 -15.10 -1.84
CA PRO A 159 -6.68 -15.17 -1.22
C PRO A 159 -7.46 -16.37 -1.73
N LEU A 160 -7.29 -16.75 -3.02
CA LEU A 160 -7.96 -17.93 -3.58
C LEU A 160 -7.46 -19.21 -2.90
N GLY A 161 -6.16 -19.35 -2.71
CA GLY A 161 -5.52 -20.47 -2.01
C GLY A 161 -5.87 -20.52 -0.53
N LEU A 162 -5.92 -19.36 0.14
CA LEU A 162 -6.33 -19.26 1.55
C LEU A 162 -7.81 -19.61 1.74
N CYS A 163 -8.65 -19.39 0.73
CA CYS A 163 -10.06 -19.78 0.73
C CYS A 163 -10.27 -21.26 0.33
N PHE A 164 -9.43 -21.79 -0.56
CA PHE A 164 -9.52 -23.18 -1.03
C PHE A 164 -9.00 -24.20 0.00
N LEU A 165 -7.94 -23.85 0.74
CA LEU A 165 -7.34 -24.71 1.75
C LEU A 165 -8.34 -25.19 2.82
N PRO A 166 -9.15 -24.33 3.47
CA PRO A 166 -10.14 -24.78 4.44
C PRO A 166 -11.26 -25.60 3.79
N ALA A 167 -11.68 -25.26 2.57
CA ALA A 167 -12.70 -26.02 1.84
C ALA A 167 -12.22 -27.44 1.49
N PHE A 168 -10.96 -27.59 1.04
CA PHE A 168 -10.35 -28.88 0.74
C PHE A 168 -10.21 -29.77 1.98
N VAL A 169 -9.82 -29.20 3.12
CA VAL A 169 -9.73 -29.94 4.38
C VAL A 169 -11.10 -30.48 4.79
N LEU A 170 -12.15 -29.66 4.72
CA LEU A 170 -13.51 -30.05 5.08
C LEU A 170 -14.12 -31.06 4.11
N ALA A 171 -13.94 -30.86 2.81
CA ALA A 171 -14.56 -31.70 1.78
C ALA A 171 -13.78 -32.99 1.48
N GLY A 172 -12.44 -32.97 1.59
CA GLY A 172 -11.59 -34.08 1.19
C GLY A 172 -10.99 -34.86 2.37
N ILE A 173 -10.34 -34.17 3.31
CA ILE A 173 -9.50 -34.84 4.33
C ILE A 173 -10.34 -35.34 5.51
N VAL A 174 -11.27 -34.53 6.02
CA VAL A 174 -12.09 -34.89 7.18
C VAL A 174 -12.88 -36.20 6.96
N PRO A 175 -13.58 -36.41 5.83
CA PRO A 175 -14.35 -37.65 5.62
C PRO A 175 -13.47 -38.91 5.60
N VAL A 176 -12.29 -38.81 4.98
CA VAL A 176 -11.35 -39.94 4.86
C VAL A 176 -10.80 -40.34 6.23
N ILE A 177 -10.41 -39.37 7.07
CA ILE A 177 -9.93 -39.65 8.43
C ILE A 177 -11.03 -40.31 9.27
N VAL A 178 -12.27 -39.84 9.15
CA VAL A 178 -13.42 -40.41 9.89
C VAL A 178 -13.68 -41.86 9.46
N ALA A 179 -13.59 -42.16 8.16
CA ALA A 179 -13.78 -43.52 7.66
C ALA A 179 -12.70 -44.49 8.16
N VAL A 180 -11.42 -44.09 8.08
CA VAL A 180 -10.29 -44.94 8.51
C VAL A 180 -10.29 -45.17 10.03
N LEU A 181 -10.53 -44.13 10.85
CA LEU A 181 -10.64 -44.32 12.30
C LEU A 181 -11.82 -45.23 12.67
N GLY A 182 -12.93 -45.15 11.93
CA GLY A 182 -14.10 -45.99 12.15
C GLY A 182 -13.85 -47.47 11.91
N ASP A 183 -12.99 -47.81 10.93
CA ASP A 183 -12.66 -49.19 10.59
C ASP A 183 -11.64 -49.81 11.55
N VAL A 184 -10.70 -49.01 12.08
CA VAL A 184 -9.66 -49.49 13.01
C VAL A 184 -10.15 -49.58 14.46
N LEU A 185 -11.20 -48.84 14.84
CA LEU A 185 -11.81 -48.88 16.17
C LEU A 185 -12.95 -49.92 16.32
N ARG A 186 -13.20 -50.73 15.28
CA ARG A 186 -14.09 -51.89 15.31
C ARG A 186 -13.32 -53.17 15.61
#